data_AF-A0A1H3FX97-F1
#
_entry.id   AF-A0A1H3FX97-F1
#
_cell.length_a   1.000
_cell.length_b   1.000
_cell.length_c   1.000
_cell.angle_alpha   90.00
_cell.angle_beta   90.00
_cell.angle_gamma   90.00
#
_symmetry.space_group_name_H-M   'P 1'
#
loop_
_entity.id
_entity.type
_entity.pdbx_description
1 polymer ?
#
loop_
_entity_poly.entity_id
_entity_poly.type
_entity_poly.pdbx_seq_one_letter_code
_entity_poly.pdbx_strand_id
1 'polypeptide(L)'
;MPDPAKTRHRIADMPPAQQAGILCNDARFQRFAAACCKAPGHQFSASAAAQYLRMHCDVKSRRELNTDPKAARKLANLRTAFDAWAGKLASPRP
;
A
#
# COMPACT_ATOMS: atom_id res chain seq x y z
N MET A 1 1.41 25.50 -1.56
CA MET A 1 1.08 24.28 -0.80
C MET A 1 0.44 23.30 -1.77
N PRO A 2 0.96 22.09 -2.04
CA PRO A 2 0.24 21.13 -2.88
C PRO A 2 -0.85 20.42 -2.05
N ASP A 3 -2.06 20.40 -2.59
CA ASP A 3 -3.26 19.79 -1.99
C ASP A 3 -3.10 18.26 -1.84
N PRO A 4 -3.35 17.67 -0.66
CA PRO A 4 -3.21 16.23 -0.42
C PRO A 4 -4.16 15.36 -1.26
N ALA A 5 -5.16 15.97 -1.92
CA ALA A 5 -6.08 15.30 -2.82
C ALA A 5 -5.48 14.98 -4.21
N LYS A 6 -4.53 15.80 -4.71
CA LYS A 6 -3.98 15.64 -6.07
C LYS A 6 -3.03 14.43 -6.21
N THR A 7 -2.45 13.97 -5.12
CA THR A 7 -1.56 12.79 -5.11
C THR A 7 -2.34 11.50 -5.39
N ARG A 8 -3.60 11.39 -4.94
CA ARG A 8 -4.38 10.15 -5.06
C ARG A 8 -4.72 9.79 -6.51
N HIS A 9 -5.05 10.77 -7.35
CA HIS A 9 -5.38 10.55 -8.77
C HIS A 9 -4.17 10.06 -9.59
N ARG A 10 -2.97 10.54 -9.30
CA ARG A 10 -1.76 10.14 -10.06
C ARG A 10 -1.36 8.69 -9.81
N ILE A 11 -1.62 8.17 -8.60
CA ILE A 11 -1.28 6.78 -8.27
C ILE A 11 -2.26 5.80 -8.92
N ALA A 12 -3.44 6.22 -9.39
CA ALA A 12 -4.36 5.33 -10.10
C ALA A 12 -3.96 5.09 -11.56
N ASP A 13 -3.33 6.09 -12.19
CA ASP A 13 -2.94 6.08 -13.60
C ASP A 13 -1.56 5.42 -13.85
N MET A 14 -0.72 5.33 -12.82
CA MET A 14 0.61 4.74 -12.92
C MET A 14 0.60 3.21 -13.09
N PRO A 15 1.64 2.60 -13.69
CA PRO A 15 1.78 1.15 -13.72
C PRO A 15 1.84 0.56 -12.30
N PRO A 16 1.19 -0.59 -12.03
CA PRO A 16 1.05 -1.14 -10.68
C PRO A 16 2.39 -1.41 -9.97
N ALA A 17 3.47 -1.67 -10.70
CA ALA A 17 4.83 -1.73 -10.14
C ALA A 17 5.27 -0.41 -9.47
N GLN A 18 4.94 0.71 -10.09
CA GLN A 18 5.28 2.05 -9.61
C GLN A 18 4.32 2.47 -8.47
N GLN A 19 3.04 2.14 -8.60
CA GLN A 19 2.06 2.31 -7.53
C GLN A 19 2.50 1.60 -6.24
N ALA A 20 2.93 0.33 -6.35
CA ALA A 20 3.45 -0.43 -5.24
C ALA A 20 4.69 0.24 -4.61
N GLY A 21 5.59 0.80 -5.44
CA GLY A 21 6.73 1.56 -4.94
C GLY A 21 6.34 2.78 -4.10
N ILE A 22 5.36 3.56 -4.56
CA ILE A 22 4.86 4.73 -3.83
C ILE A 22 4.17 4.31 -2.53
N LEU A 23 3.32 3.27 -2.58
CA LEU A 23 2.66 2.70 -1.41
C LEU A 23 3.66 2.22 -0.35
N CYS A 24 4.72 1.51 -0.76
CA CYS A 24 5.74 1.03 0.17
C CYS A 24 6.46 2.19 0.89
N ASN A 25 6.56 3.34 0.24
CA ASN A 25 7.19 4.53 0.83
C ASN A 25 6.21 5.37 1.67
N ASP A 26 4.91 5.06 1.68
CA ASP A 26 3.91 5.79 2.46
C ASP A 26 3.90 5.32 3.92
N ALA A 27 4.05 6.27 4.84
CA ALA A 27 4.06 6.02 6.29
C ALA A 27 2.78 5.35 6.81
N ARG A 28 1.62 5.63 6.18
CA ARG A 28 0.35 5.00 6.55
C ARG A 28 0.33 3.54 6.15
N PHE A 29 0.79 3.23 4.94
CA PHE A 29 0.86 1.85 4.47
C PHE A 29 1.88 1.02 5.28
N GLN A 30 2.98 1.65 5.69
CA GLN A 30 3.95 1.03 6.60
C GLN A 30 3.35 0.67 7.97
N ARG A 31 2.49 1.54 8.52
CA ARG A 31 1.74 1.25 9.76
C ARG A 31 0.66 0.19 9.55
N PHE A 32 0.01 0.18 8.38
CA PHE A 32 -0.96 -0.86 8.03
C PHE A 32 -0.30 -2.23 7.99
N ALA A 33 0.83 -2.35 7.28
CA ALA A 33 1.60 -3.59 7.22
C ALA A 33 2.04 -4.05 8.62
N ALA A 34 2.50 -3.12 9.47
CA ALA A 34 2.84 -3.43 10.86
C ALA A 34 1.64 -3.91 11.69
N ALA A 35 0.47 -3.27 11.54
CA ALA A 35 -0.77 -3.68 12.19
C ALA A 35 -1.21 -5.08 11.75
N CYS A 36 -1.09 -5.40 10.46
CA CYS A 36 -1.35 -6.74 9.93
C CYS A 36 -0.39 -7.80 10.50
N CYS A 37 0.89 -7.44 10.70
CA CYS A 37 1.90 -8.32 11.30
C CYS A 37 1.82 -8.43 12.84
N LYS A 38 0.71 -8.00 13.47
CA LYS A 38 0.55 -7.96 14.94
C LYS A 38 1.62 -7.14 15.66
N ALA A 39 2.20 -6.13 14.99
CA ALA A 39 3.06 -5.12 15.60
C ALA A 39 2.35 -3.74 15.61
N PRO A 40 1.17 -3.62 16.26
CA PRO A 40 0.46 -2.35 16.32
C PRO A 40 1.32 -1.30 17.04
N GLY A 41 1.44 -0.11 16.44
CA GLY A 41 2.28 0.98 16.97
C GLY A 41 3.68 1.06 16.38
N HIS A 42 4.14 0.03 15.65
CA HIS A 42 5.36 0.12 14.87
C HIS A 42 5.09 0.61 13.45
N GLN A 43 6.09 1.28 12.87
CA GLN A 43 6.10 1.66 11.47
C GLN A 43 7.14 0.81 10.76
N PHE A 44 6.72 0.08 9.72
CA PHE A 44 7.65 -0.67 8.90
C PHE A 44 8.47 0.24 8.00
N SER A 45 9.64 -0.23 7.57
CA SER A 45 10.43 0.46 6.55
C SER A 45 9.87 0.19 5.15
N ALA A 46 10.27 0.99 4.16
CA ALA A 46 9.85 0.79 2.77
C ALA A 46 10.20 -0.61 2.23
N SER A 47 11.32 -1.18 2.66
CA SER A 47 11.72 -2.54 2.30
C SER A 47 10.82 -3.61 2.94
N ALA A 48 10.45 -3.44 4.21
CA ALA A 48 9.54 -4.37 4.90
C ALA A 48 8.13 -4.29 4.32
N ALA A 49 7.62 -3.09 4.03
CA ALA A 49 6.34 -2.90 3.35
C ALA A 49 6.35 -3.54 1.94
N ALA A 50 7.45 -3.42 1.20
CA ALA A 50 7.60 -4.07 -0.10
C ALA A 50 7.65 -5.59 -0.01
N GLN A 51 8.28 -6.14 1.03
CA GLN A 51 8.29 -7.58 1.28
C GLN A 51 6.89 -8.10 1.63
N TYR A 52 6.15 -7.37 2.48
CA TYR A 52 4.76 -7.68 2.78
C TYR A 52 3.88 -7.68 1.52
N LEU A 53 4.00 -6.67 0.68
CA LEU A 53 3.25 -6.57 -0.58
C LEU A 53 3.57 -7.75 -1.52
N ARG A 54 4.85 -8.13 -1.62
CA ARG A 54 5.30 -9.31 -2.39
C ARG A 54 4.68 -10.61 -1.88
N MET A 55 4.73 -10.85 -0.57
CA MET A 55 4.11 -12.02 0.04
C MET A 55 2.59 -12.04 -0.17
N HIS A 56 1.92 -10.90 -0.01
CA HIS A 56 0.47 -10.81 -0.17
C HIS A 56 0.03 -10.98 -1.63
N CYS A 57 0.73 -10.32 -2.56
CA CYS A 57 0.43 -10.40 -3.99
C CYS A 57 0.95 -11.70 -4.64
N ASP A 58 1.75 -12.49 -3.91
CA ASP A 58 2.44 -13.69 -4.40
C ASP A 58 3.35 -13.39 -5.59
N VAL A 59 4.13 -12.30 -5.49
CA VAL A 59 5.10 -11.88 -6.50
C VAL A 59 6.48 -11.78 -5.90
N LYS A 60 7.51 -12.12 -6.67
CA LYS A 60 8.91 -11.92 -6.26
C LYS A 60 9.37 -10.49 -6.52
N SER A 61 8.83 -9.84 -7.54
CA SER A 61 9.24 -8.51 -7.98
C SER A 61 8.05 -7.59 -8.29
N ARG A 62 8.22 -6.30 -8.01
CA ARG A 62 7.24 -5.26 -8.35
C ARG A 62 6.88 -5.25 -9.84
N ARG A 63 7.82 -5.62 -10.72
CA ARG A 63 7.60 -5.72 -12.16
C ARG A 63 6.55 -6.78 -12.53
N GLU A 64 6.43 -7.85 -11.75
CA GLU A 64 5.41 -8.88 -11.99
C GLU A 64 4.00 -8.34 -11.78
N LEU A 65 3.81 -7.29 -10.99
CA LEU A 65 2.50 -6.63 -10.87
C LEU A 65 2.01 -6.03 -12.21
N ASN A 66 2.92 -5.68 -13.12
CA ASN A 66 2.55 -5.16 -14.44
C ASN A 66 2.18 -6.27 -15.42
N THR A 67 2.74 -7.47 -15.25
CA THR A 67 2.58 -8.59 -16.20
C THR A 67 1.59 -9.63 -15.71
N ASP A 68 1.42 -9.77 -14.39
CA ASP A 68 0.52 -10.72 -13.76
C ASP A 68 -0.80 -10.02 -13.33
N PRO A 69 -1.90 -10.28 -14.05
CA PRO A 69 -3.20 -9.71 -13.71
C PRO A 69 -3.75 -10.21 -12.37
N LYS A 70 -3.35 -11.40 -11.90
CA LYS A 70 -3.74 -11.89 -10.56
C LYS A 70 -3.09 -11.06 -9.48
N ALA A 71 -1.81 -10.75 -9.64
CA ALA A 71 -1.08 -9.88 -8.71
C ALA A 71 -1.67 -8.46 -8.69
N ALA A 72 -2.03 -7.93 -9.86
CA ALA A 72 -2.71 -6.63 -9.95
C ALA A 72 -4.07 -6.63 -9.22
N ARG A 73 -4.89 -7.69 -9.35
CA ARG A 73 -6.16 -7.82 -8.61
C ARG A 73 -5.93 -7.89 -7.10
N LYS A 74 -4.92 -8.65 -6.65
CA LYS A 74 -4.56 -8.70 -5.22
C LYS A 74 -4.12 -7.33 -4.69
N LEU A 75 -3.33 -6.58 -5.48
CA LEU A 75 -2.96 -5.21 -5.13
C LEU A 75 -4.18 -4.30 -5.02
N ALA A 76 -5.13 -4.39 -5.94
CA ALA A 76 -6.38 -3.61 -5.88
C ALA A 76 -7.21 -3.94 -4.62
N ASN A 77 -7.31 -5.22 -4.25
CA ASN A 77 -7.98 -5.65 -3.03
C ASN A 77 -7.25 -5.13 -1.78
N LEU A 78 -5.92 -5.27 -1.74
CA LEU A 78 -5.07 -4.75 -0.66
C LEU A 78 -5.25 -3.24 -0.50
N ARG A 79 -5.36 -2.51 -1.60
CA ARG A 79 -5.53 -1.06 -1.61
C ARG A 79 -6.92 -0.66 -1.11
N THR A 80 -7.95 -1.43 -1.41
CA THR A 80 -9.30 -1.26 -0.85
C THR A 80 -9.29 -1.52 0.66
N ALA A 81 -8.61 -2.58 1.11
CA ALA A 81 -8.45 -2.87 2.54
C ALA A 81 -7.64 -1.78 3.27
N PHE A 82 -6.59 -1.28 2.62
CA PHE A 82 -5.79 -0.17 3.12
C PHE A 82 -6.62 1.10 3.22
N ASP A 83 -7.42 1.44 2.21
CA ASP A 83 -8.29 2.63 2.25
C ASP A 83 -9.35 2.52 3.36
N ALA A 84 -9.96 1.34 3.51
CA ALA A 84 -10.89 1.06 4.61
C ALA A 84 -10.22 1.18 5.99
N TRP A 85 -8.99 0.69 6.14
CA TRP A 85 -8.21 0.84 7.38
C TRP A 85 -7.72 2.28 7.59
N ALA A 86 -7.31 2.96 6.52
CA ALA A 86 -6.87 4.34 6.56
C ALA A 86 -8.03 5.27 6.91
N GLY A 87 -9.26 4.97 6.47
CA GLY A 87 -10.48 5.66 6.90
C GLY A 87 -10.76 5.46 8.39
N LYS A 88 -10.53 4.25 8.92
CA LYS A 88 -10.58 3.98 10.37
C LYS A 88 -9.52 4.79 11.14
N LEU A 89 -8.29 4.86 10.63
CA LEU A 89 -7.23 5.67 11.25
C LEU A 89 -7.41 7.19 11.07
N ALA A 90 -8.03 7.62 9.97
CA ALA A 90 -8.34 9.02 9.70
C ALA A 90 -9.52 9.54 10.52
N SER A 91 -10.20 8.67 11.25
CA SER A 91 -11.10 9.04 12.34
C SER A 91 -10.40 8.93 13.71
N PRO A 92 -9.39 9.74 14.05
CA PRO A 92 -9.11 10.00 15.45
C PRO A 92 -9.96 11.21 15.91
N ARG A 93 -10.90 10.91 16.81
CA ARG A 93 -11.46 11.78 17.88
C ARG A 93 -12.73 12.59 17.55
N PRO A 94 -13.64 12.87 18.53
CA PRO A 94 -13.64 12.52 19.98
C PRO A 94 -14.51 11.34 20.39
#